data_AF-A0A968LP44-F1
#
_entry.id   AF-A0A968LP44-F1
#
_cell.length_a   1.000
_cell.length_b   1.000
_cell.length_c   1.000
_cell.angle_alpha   90.00
_cell.angle_beta   90.00
_cell.angle_gamma   90.00
#
_symmetry.space_group_name_H-M   'P 1'
#
loop_
_entity.id
_entity.type
_entity.pdbx_description
1 polymer ?
#
loop_
_entity_poly.entity_id
_entity_poly.type
_entity_poly.pdbx_seq_one_letter_code
_entity_poly.pdbx_strand_id
1 'polypeptide(L)'
;MNAVYQATLKLLEADPNLKTVQPSLDEGLSKLSKTPSTATVRDLEKALKSSVYKQLQVALPPANAKNLVQDLINRLSELEALENAPAVAAANGAVAAPSAAPNNLASLEAGLKRFNLYFEWPEVQKFRSQLNVLREQQALGRNAPELVRDAGGQLEALERKLQDMLVRQAQDIAELKNGFERIKSIGGPRVKRLESLIEQIAEAQGSATLAPAEVERARKLVLDLRKLVESSVVNLSPAALDEAIEISEPKAPDPGKGTGEILEVEFASPANPGVVPTKASAEAIPDVPELVSSHVAPSEPSIKDSMLDIEFEFPDLELTAEQSERVREIELAEETRALESLEVEYRFVLDVNPDARAQLEAMNVRNRNAEVLQDDVHHFRTRLLELRDVELERQKRRLRELSPRLDLLAAAGLDVGDAKLTLSVAEGTANSGALASEDLNRLEDSLRTLDRQFEERERARAEEAARLERLIARQEGVYQQFKAALPGFSVLGTGVLEFQHRLEELERETAARKVRDDLTKQLSELLAGLESALEQHRAAERAEAERVERERLEAEAKVKAEAEARAKAEAEARAKAEAEAR
;
A
#
# COMPACT_ATOMS: atom_id res chain seq x y z
N MET A 1 -34.65 -34.39 9.72
CA MET A 1 -35.34 -33.09 9.60
C MET A 1 -34.61 -32.28 8.54
N ASN A 2 -35.34 -31.55 7.69
CA ASN A 2 -34.76 -30.75 6.61
C ASN A 2 -33.99 -29.54 7.21
N ALA A 3 -32.73 -29.35 6.80
CA ALA A 3 -31.84 -28.32 7.33
C ALA A 3 -32.36 -26.90 7.03
N VAL A 4 -32.93 -26.70 5.83
CA VAL A 4 -33.51 -25.44 5.39
C VAL A 4 -34.73 -25.05 6.23
N TYR A 5 -35.61 -26.01 6.52
CA TYR A 5 -36.76 -25.78 7.40
C TYR A 5 -36.33 -25.43 8.85
N GLN A 6 -35.30 -26.08 9.38
CA GLN A 6 -34.75 -25.74 10.70
C GLN A 6 -34.10 -24.35 10.72
N ALA A 7 -33.44 -23.94 9.64
CA ALA A 7 -32.90 -22.60 9.50
C ALA A 7 -34.02 -21.54 9.44
N THR A 8 -35.13 -21.83 8.75
CA THR A 8 -36.30 -20.93 8.76
C THR A 8 -36.86 -20.73 10.17
N LEU A 9 -37.01 -21.80 10.94
CA LEU A 9 -37.54 -21.72 12.31
C LEU A 9 -36.62 -20.91 13.22
N LYS A 10 -35.30 -21.11 13.14
CA LYS A 10 -34.34 -20.32 13.94
C LYS A 10 -34.37 -18.83 13.59
N LEU A 11 -34.54 -18.48 12.31
CA LEU A 11 -34.68 -17.09 11.88
C LEU A 11 -35.99 -16.47 12.37
N LEU A 12 -37.08 -17.24 12.41
CA LEU A 12 -38.38 -16.82 12.93
C LEU A 12 -38.40 -16.74 14.47
N GLU A 13 -37.65 -17.59 15.17
CA GLU A 13 -37.55 -17.59 16.63
C GLU A 13 -36.64 -16.48 17.19
N ALA A 14 -35.77 -15.91 16.36
CA ALA A 14 -34.88 -14.82 16.73
C ALA A 14 -35.65 -13.53 17.11
N ASP A 15 -36.85 -13.33 16.56
CA ASP A 15 -37.70 -12.21 16.90
C ASP A 15 -38.77 -12.60 17.94
N PRO A 16 -38.84 -11.91 19.10
CA PRO A 16 -39.71 -12.30 20.21
C PRO A 16 -41.22 -12.23 19.88
N ASN A 17 -41.61 -11.46 18.85
CA ASN A 17 -42.98 -11.32 18.39
C ASN A 17 -43.44 -12.44 17.42
N LEU A 18 -42.53 -13.33 17.01
CA LEU A 18 -42.73 -14.32 15.94
C LEU A 18 -42.77 -15.78 16.43
N LYS A 19 -42.71 -16.00 17.75
CA LYS A 19 -42.71 -17.34 18.37
C LYS A 19 -43.97 -18.18 18.08
N THR A 20 -45.04 -17.57 17.60
CA THR A 20 -46.32 -18.25 17.28
C THR A 20 -46.50 -18.56 15.78
N VAL A 21 -45.44 -18.43 14.96
CA VAL A 21 -45.55 -18.52 13.49
C VAL A 21 -45.31 -19.95 12.96
N GLN A 22 -44.71 -20.84 13.75
CA GLN A 22 -44.50 -22.25 13.38
C GLN A 22 -45.79 -22.97 12.92
N PRO A 23 -46.95 -22.84 13.61
CA PRO A 23 -48.19 -23.46 13.15
C PRO A 23 -48.67 -22.94 11.79
N SER A 24 -48.43 -21.66 11.47
CA SER A 24 -48.82 -21.09 10.19
C SER A 24 -47.92 -21.54 9.05
N LEU A 25 -46.62 -21.72 9.32
CA LEU A 25 -45.66 -22.26 8.36
C LEU A 25 -46.02 -23.71 8.01
N ASP A 26 -46.40 -24.50 9.02
CA ASP A 26 -46.87 -25.88 8.84
C ASP A 26 -48.22 -25.95 8.10
N GLU A 27 -49.15 -25.04 8.41
CA GLU A 27 -50.41 -24.91 7.66
C GLU A 27 -50.15 -24.52 6.19
N GLY A 28 -49.21 -23.60 5.93
CA GLY A 28 -48.80 -23.19 4.59
C GLY A 28 -48.19 -24.33 3.77
N LEU A 29 -47.34 -25.15 4.39
CA LEU A 29 -46.76 -26.34 3.76
C LEU A 29 -47.81 -27.43 3.52
N SER A 30 -48.75 -27.62 4.46
CA SER A 30 -49.84 -28.59 4.31
C SER A 30 -50.75 -28.26 3.12
N LYS A 31 -51.04 -26.98 2.87
CA LYS A 31 -51.81 -26.50 1.70
C LYS A 31 -51.08 -26.75 0.37
N LEU A 32 -49.76 -26.85 0.41
CA LEU A 32 -48.93 -27.21 -0.74
C LEU A 32 -48.72 -28.73 -0.88
N SER A 33 -49.40 -29.54 -0.06
CA SER A 33 -49.22 -31.01 0.00
C SER A 33 -47.78 -31.44 0.32
N LYS A 34 -47.04 -30.62 1.08
CA LYS A 34 -45.64 -30.84 1.46
C LYS A 34 -45.51 -30.97 2.97
N THR A 35 -44.57 -31.81 3.41
CA THR A 35 -44.20 -31.94 4.84
C THR A 35 -42.91 -31.19 5.15
N PRO A 36 -42.65 -30.82 6.41
CA PRO A 36 -41.41 -30.15 6.84
C PRO A 36 -40.11 -30.88 6.43
N SER A 37 -40.17 -32.19 6.26
CA SER A 37 -39.05 -33.03 5.78
C SER A 37 -38.79 -32.93 4.27
N THR A 38 -39.77 -32.50 3.48
CA THR A 38 -39.72 -32.51 2.00
C THR A 38 -39.77 -31.13 1.36
N ALA A 39 -39.78 -30.07 2.18
CA ALA A 39 -39.93 -28.69 1.72
C ALA A 39 -38.67 -28.17 1.03
N THR A 40 -38.82 -27.60 -0.17
CA THR A 40 -37.75 -26.86 -0.86
C THR A 40 -37.82 -25.36 -0.51
N VAL A 41 -36.76 -24.61 -0.79
CA VAL A 41 -36.71 -23.14 -0.54
C VAL A 41 -37.85 -22.41 -1.25
N ARG A 42 -38.19 -22.84 -2.47
CA ARG A 42 -39.35 -22.30 -3.22
C ARG A 42 -40.70 -22.61 -2.57
N ASP A 43 -40.83 -23.75 -1.90
CA ASP A 43 -42.05 -24.11 -1.17
C ASP A 43 -42.18 -23.28 0.11
N LEU A 44 -41.06 -23.03 0.79
CA LEU A 44 -40.99 -22.19 2.00
C LEU A 44 -41.24 -20.72 1.67
N GLU A 45 -40.72 -20.20 0.56
CA GLU A 45 -41.02 -18.86 0.06
C GLU A 45 -42.52 -18.66 -0.17
N LYS A 46 -43.19 -19.64 -0.81
CA LYS A 46 -44.63 -19.59 -1.05
C LYS A 46 -45.43 -19.65 0.26
N ALA A 47 -45.00 -20.47 1.22
CA ALA A 47 -45.62 -20.54 2.54
C ALA A 47 -45.46 -19.20 3.31
N LEU A 48 -44.28 -18.59 3.25
CA LEU A 48 -43.96 -17.30 3.88
C LEU A 48 -44.81 -16.15 3.29
N LYS A 49 -44.93 -16.07 1.96
CA LYS A 49 -45.73 -15.04 1.27
C LYS A 49 -47.24 -15.14 1.50
N SER A 50 -47.75 -16.32 1.85
CA SER A 50 -49.20 -16.58 1.91
C SER A 50 -49.73 -16.78 3.33
N SER A 51 -49.27 -17.80 4.04
CA SER A 51 -49.76 -18.19 5.36
C SER A 51 -49.18 -17.29 6.46
N VAL A 52 -47.86 -17.13 6.46
CA VAL A 52 -47.13 -16.35 7.47
C VAL A 52 -47.38 -14.87 7.26
N TYR A 53 -47.37 -14.35 6.03
CA TYR A 53 -47.75 -12.96 5.73
C TYR A 53 -49.16 -12.60 6.23
N LYS A 54 -50.15 -13.49 6.07
CA LYS A 54 -51.52 -13.27 6.60
C LYS A 54 -51.54 -13.25 8.13
N GLN A 55 -50.77 -14.10 8.79
CA GLN A 55 -50.68 -14.09 10.25
C GLN A 55 -49.96 -12.83 10.74
N LEU A 56 -48.91 -12.38 10.04
CA LEU A 56 -48.17 -11.16 10.36
C LEU A 56 -49.00 -9.90 10.20
N GLN A 57 -49.93 -9.85 9.23
CA GLN A 57 -50.88 -8.76 9.09
C GLN A 57 -51.85 -8.61 10.28
N VAL A 58 -52.05 -9.66 11.08
CA VAL A 58 -52.88 -9.60 12.29
C VAL A 58 -52.13 -8.91 13.44
N ALA A 59 -50.80 -8.98 13.45
CA ALA A 59 -49.94 -8.43 14.50
C ALA A 59 -49.22 -7.13 14.13
N LEU A 60 -49.04 -6.85 12.84
CA LEU A 60 -48.22 -5.75 12.32
C LEU A 60 -48.91 -5.02 11.16
N PRO A 61 -48.60 -3.72 10.94
CA PRO A 61 -48.99 -3.01 9.73
C PRO A 61 -48.51 -3.73 8.45
N PRO A 62 -49.28 -3.68 7.35
CA PRO A 62 -49.04 -4.50 6.15
C PRO A 62 -47.70 -4.21 5.46
N ALA A 63 -47.20 -2.97 5.56
CA ALA A 63 -45.88 -2.60 5.02
C ALA A 63 -44.73 -3.31 5.76
N ASN A 64 -44.80 -3.36 7.10
CA ASN A 64 -43.78 -3.98 7.93
C ASN A 64 -43.81 -5.51 7.79
N ALA A 65 -45.01 -6.11 7.72
CA ALA A 65 -45.17 -7.54 7.45
C ALA A 65 -44.56 -7.94 6.10
N LYS A 66 -44.71 -7.09 5.07
CA LYS A 66 -44.14 -7.35 3.73
C LYS A 66 -42.62 -7.27 3.73
N ASN A 67 -42.04 -6.27 4.40
CA ASN A 67 -40.60 -6.11 4.49
C ASN A 67 -39.96 -7.28 5.25
N LEU A 68 -40.52 -7.68 6.40
CA LEU A 68 -40.02 -8.83 7.17
C LEU A 68 -40.09 -10.14 6.38
N VAL A 69 -41.19 -10.39 5.66
CA VAL A 69 -41.30 -11.59 4.80
C VAL A 69 -40.27 -11.54 3.68
N GLN A 70 -40.03 -10.37 3.08
CA GLN A 70 -39.04 -10.23 2.01
C GLN A 70 -37.61 -10.43 2.52
N ASP A 71 -37.28 -9.89 3.70
CA ASP A 71 -35.96 -10.07 4.32
C ASP A 71 -35.69 -11.54 4.67
N LEU A 72 -36.70 -12.26 5.16
CA LEU A 72 -36.60 -13.70 5.42
C LEU A 72 -36.39 -14.50 4.13
N ILE A 73 -37.08 -14.13 3.05
CA ILE A 73 -36.90 -14.78 1.74
C ILE A 73 -35.47 -14.55 1.21
N ASN A 74 -34.97 -13.33 1.31
CA ASN A 74 -33.62 -12.98 0.88
C ASN A 74 -32.57 -13.81 1.65
N ARG A 75 -32.69 -13.88 2.99
CA ARG A 75 -31.80 -14.69 3.84
C ARG A 75 -31.87 -16.19 3.51
N LEU A 76 -33.03 -16.72 3.15
CA LEU A 76 -33.16 -18.13 2.74
C LEU A 76 -32.51 -18.40 1.39
N SER A 77 -32.60 -17.46 0.46
CA SER A 77 -31.92 -17.56 -0.84
C SER A 77 -30.39 -17.50 -0.70
N GLU A 78 -29.88 -16.69 0.24
CA GLU A 78 -28.45 -16.63 0.57
C GLU A 78 -27.95 -17.95 1.17
N LEU A 79 -28.72 -18.54 2.09
CA LEU A 79 -28.39 -19.84 2.69
C LEU A 79 -28.44 -20.99 1.66
N GLU A 80 -29.38 -20.96 0.73
CA GLU A 80 -29.43 -21.93 -0.39
C GLU A 80 -28.23 -21.77 -1.33
N ALA A 81 -27.78 -20.54 -1.58
CA ALA A 81 -26.58 -20.27 -2.37
C ALA A 81 -25.30 -20.79 -1.69
N LEU A 82 -25.23 -20.69 -0.36
CA LEU A 82 -24.13 -21.24 0.44
C LEU A 82 -24.13 -22.77 0.48
N GLU A 83 -25.30 -23.41 0.53
CA GLU A 83 -25.43 -24.88 0.63
C GLU A 83 -25.24 -25.60 -0.72
N ASN A 84 -25.56 -24.94 -1.86
CA ASN A 84 -25.35 -25.50 -3.20
C ASN A 84 -23.94 -25.25 -3.78
N ALA A 85 -23.09 -24.51 -3.08
CA ALA A 85 -21.70 -24.21 -3.49
C ALA A 85 -20.79 -25.44 -3.72
N PRO A 86 -20.90 -26.59 -3.00
CA PRO A 86 -19.98 -27.70 -3.18
C PRO A 86 -20.37 -28.71 -4.27
N ALA A 87 -21.61 -28.69 -4.80
CA ALA A 87 -22.11 -29.74 -5.71
C ALA A 87 -21.84 -29.48 -7.20
N VAL A 88 -21.71 -28.21 -7.62
CA VAL A 88 -21.50 -27.84 -9.04
C VAL A 88 -20.01 -27.80 -9.42
N ALA A 89 -19.12 -27.74 -8.43
CA ALA A 89 -17.66 -27.69 -8.63
C ALA A 89 -17.04 -29.03 -9.09
N ALA A 90 -17.72 -30.16 -8.91
CA ALA A 90 -17.17 -31.47 -9.27
C ALA A 90 -17.43 -31.89 -10.73
N ALA A 91 -18.40 -31.26 -11.42
CA ALA A 91 -18.83 -31.72 -12.75
C ALA A 91 -18.09 -31.05 -13.93
N ASN A 92 -17.53 -29.84 -13.73
CA ASN A 92 -16.86 -29.11 -14.80
C ASN A 92 -15.41 -28.79 -14.38
N GLY A 93 -14.48 -29.66 -14.76
CA GLY A 93 -13.03 -29.52 -14.57
C GLY A 93 -12.40 -28.40 -15.40
N ALA A 94 -12.89 -27.18 -15.25
CA ALA A 94 -12.23 -25.96 -15.65
C ALA A 94 -12.03 -25.13 -14.39
N VAL A 95 -10.79 -24.70 -14.14
CA VAL A 95 -10.44 -23.76 -13.07
C VAL A 95 -11.06 -22.41 -13.43
N ALA A 96 -12.37 -22.28 -13.19
CA ALA A 96 -13.01 -21.00 -13.03
C ALA A 96 -12.69 -20.55 -11.60
N ALA A 97 -11.78 -19.59 -11.51
CA ALA A 97 -11.64 -18.74 -10.34
C ALA A 97 -13.05 -18.32 -9.84
N PRO A 98 -13.26 -18.17 -8.52
CA PRO A 98 -14.55 -17.74 -8.00
C PRO A 98 -14.84 -16.32 -8.51
N SER A 99 -15.59 -16.22 -9.61
CA SER A 99 -16.20 -14.97 -10.05
C SER A 99 -17.41 -14.69 -9.16
N ALA A 100 -17.13 -14.31 -7.93
CA ALA A 100 -18.07 -13.73 -6.99
C ALA A 100 -17.57 -12.35 -6.52
N ALA A 101 -17.08 -11.53 -7.47
CA ALA A 101 -16.90 -10.10 -7.26
C ALA A 101 -17.01 -9.28 -8.57
N PRO A 102 -18.20 -9.13 -9.20
CA PRO A 102 -18.36 -8.22 -10.34
C PRO A 102 -18.70 -6.77 -9.96
N ASN A 103 -18.89 -6.39 -8.68
CA ASN A 103 -19.46 -5.07 -8.32
C ASN A 103 -18.67 -4.19 -7.34
N ASN A 104 -17.42 -4.54 -6.98
CA ASN A 104 -16.65 -3.74 -6.01
C ASN A 104 -16.01 -2.50 -6.66
N LEU A 105 -15.43 -2.60 -7.86
CA LEU A 105 -14.84 -1.40 -8.49
C LEU A 105 -15.92 -0.37 -8.88
N ALA A 106 -17.01 -0.83 -9.49
CA ALA A 106 -18.10 0.05 -9.91
C ALA A 106 -18.77 0.80 -8.74
N SER A 107 -18.88 0.16 -7.57
CA SER A 107 -19.40 0.83 -6.36
C SER A 107 -18.42 1.85 -5.81
N LEU A 108 -17.11 1.54 -5.77
CA LEU A 108 -16.08 2.51 -5.38
C LEU A 108 -16.02 3.70 -6.35
N GLU A 109 -16.15 3.47 -7.66
CA GLU A 109 -16.23 4.53 -8.68
C GLU A 109 -17.49 5.39 -8.54
N ALA A 110 -18.62 4.79 -8.18
CA ALA A 110 -19.83 5.54 -7.85
C ALA A 110 -19.62 6.41 -6.61
N GLY A 111 -18.93 5.90 -5.60
CA GLY A 111 -18.54 6.64 -4.40
C GLY A 111 -17.67 7.86 -4.72
N LEU A 112 -16.70 7.72 -5.63
CA LEU A 112 -15.82 8.83 -6.04
C LEU A 112 -16.60 10.05 -6.56
N LYS A 113 -17.72 9.84 -7.26
CA LYS A 113 -18.51 10.94 -7.86
C LYS A 113 -18.99 11.97 -6.83
N ARG A 114 -19.25 11.53 -5.60
CA ARG A 114 -19.65 12.41 -4.49
C ARG A 114 -18.57 13.40 -4.08
N PHE A 115 -17.30 13.07 -4.34
CA PHE A 115 -16.14 13.85 -3.92
C PHE A 115 -15.50 14.68 -5.06
N ASN A 116 -16.15 14.78 -6.22
CA ASN A 116 -15.64 15.55 -7.35
C ASN A 116 -15.40 17.03 -7.03
N LEU A 117 -16.21 17.61 -6.13
CA LEU A 117 -16.07 19.01 -5.68
C LEU A 117 -14.91 19.20 -4.70
N TYR A 118 -14.34 18.12 -4.17
CA TYR A 118 -13.28 18.14 -3.15
C TYR A 118 -11.96 17.60 -3.70
N PHE A 119 -11.64 17.94 -4.96
CA PHE A 119 -10.42 17.49 -5.62
C PHE A 119 -9.16 17.89 -4.84
N GLU A 120 -9.15 19.06 -4.21
CA GLU A 120 -8.00 19.54 -3.43
C GLU A 120 -7.72 18.70 -2.17
N TRP A 121 -8.61 17.79 -1.77
CA TRP A 121 -8.37 16.94 -0.60
C TRP A 121 -7.35 15.84 -0.91
N PRO A 122 -6.27 15.73 -0.10
CA PRO A 122 -5.24 14.72 -0.34
C PRO A 122 -5.79 13.29 -0.24
N GLU A 123 -6.81 13.08 0.60
CA GLU A 123 -7.46 11.77 0.75
C GLU A 123 -8.26 11.36 -0.50
N VAL A 124 -8.82 12.33 -1.24
CA VAL A 124 -9.51 12.09 -2.51
C VAL A 124 -8.49 11.76 -3.60
N GLN A 125 -7.34 12.43 -3.60
CA GLN A 125 -6.24 12.12 -4.51
C GLN A 125 -5.70 10.70 -4.31
N LYS A 126 -5.48 10.29 -3.05
CA LYS A 126 -5.14 8.91 -2.70
C LYS A 126 -6.20 7.91 -3.15
N PHE A 127 -7.48 8.21 -2.96
CA PHE A 127 -8.55 7.32 -3.41
C PHE A 127 -8.58 7.19 -4.94
N ARG A 128 -8.33 8.28 -5.67
CA ARG A 128 -8.24 8.26 -7.14
C ARG A 128 -7.05 7.43 -7.64
N SER A 129 -5.89 7.56 -6.99
CA SER A 129 -4.72 6.75 -7.34
C SER A 129 -5.00 5.25 -7.11
N GLN A 130 -5.60 4.89 -5.97
CA GLN A 130 -6.04 3.52 -5.68
C GLN A 130 -7.00 2.98 -6.77
N LEU A 131 -7.97 3.77 -7.20
CA LEU A 131 -8.90 3.38 -8.26
C LEU A 131 -8.22 3.21 -9.62
N ASN A 132 -7.25 4.05 -9.96
CA ASN A 132 -6.47 3.89 -11.19
C ASN A 132 -5.67 2.58 -11.17
N VAL A 133 -4.99 2.28 -10.06
CA VAL A 133 -4.26 1.01 -9.91
C VAL A 133 -5.22 -0.18 -9.98
N LEU A 134 -6.40 -0.10 -9.37
CA LEU A 134 -7.41 -1.16 -9.47
C LEU A 134 -7.92 -1.37 -10.91
N ARG A 135 -8.12 -0.29 -11.69
CA ARG A 135 -8.46 -0.40 -13.12
C ARG A 135 -7.37 -1.11 -13.91
N GLU A 136 -6.11 -0.76 -13.66
CA GLU A 136 -4.97 -1.41 -14.30
C GLU A 136 -4.88 -2.90 -13.95
N GLN A 137 -5.06 -3.25 -12.67
CA GLN A 137 -5.08 -4.67 -12.26
C GLN A 137 -6.24 -5.43 -12.92
N GLN A 138 -7.43 -4.83 -12.99
CA GLN A 138 -8.58 -5.44 -13.65
C GLN A 138 -8.35 -5.61 -15.17
N ALA A 139 -7.74 -4.63 -15.82
CA ALA A 139 -7.37 -4.71 -17.24
C ALA A 139 -6.35 -5.83 -17.52
N LEU A 140 -5.45 -6.08 -16.57
CA LEU A 140 -4.49 -7.20 -16.60
C LEU A 140 -5.10 -8.55 -16.18
N GLY A 141 -6.40 -8.60 -15.84
CA GLY A 141 -7.08 -9.80 -15.36
C GLY A 141 -6.60 -10.26 -13.98
N ARG A 142 -5.96 -9.38 -13.21
CA ARG A 142 -5.44 -9.64 -11.87
C ARG A 142 -6.43 -9.13 -10.82
N ASN A 143 -6.56 -9.87 -9.72
CA ASN A 143 -7.35 -9.46 -8.57
C ASN A 143 -6.42 -8.96 -7.45
N ALA A 144 -6.70 -7.78 -6.92
CA ALA A 144 -5.98 -7.19 -5.79
C ALA A 144 -6.94 -6.95 -4.61
N PRO A 145 -7.32 -8.00 -3.85
CA PRO A 145 -8.37 -7.91 -2.84
C PRO A 145 -8.01 -6.98 -1.67
N GLU A 146 -6.73 -6.92 -1.31
CA GLU A 146 -6.25 -5.99 -0.27
C GLU A 146 -6.39 -4.54 -0.71
N LEU A 147 -6.02 -4.22 -1.95
CA LEU A 147 -6.18 -2.87 -2.51
C LEU A 147 -7.66 -2.46 -2.61
N VAL A 148 -8.56 -3.39 -2.93
CA VAL A 148 -10.02 -3.14 -2.91
C VAL A 148 -10.51 -2.83 -1.49
N ARG A 149 -10.02 -3.56 -0.48
CA ARG A 149 -10.35 -3.33 0.92
C ARG A 149 -9.84 -1.97 1.39
N ASP A 150 -8.59 -1.64 1.05
CA ASP A 150 -7.98 -0.35 1.39
C ASP A 150 -8.73 0.82 0.74
N ALA A 151 -9.11 0.68 -0.54
CA ALA A 151 -9.93 1.67 -1.23
C ALA A 151 -11.33 1.82 -0.59
N GLY A 152 -11.96 0.72 -0.16
CA GLY A 152 -13.22 0.76 0.58
C GLY A 152 -13.09 1.49 1.92
N GLY A 153 -12.03 1.19 2.69
CA GLY A 153 -11.74 1.90 3.95
C GLY A 153 -11.47 3.39 3.74
N GLN A 154 -10.77 3.76 2.67
CA GLN A 154 -10.52 5.16 2.31
C GLN A 154 -11.82 5.90 1.95
N LEU A 155 -12.73 5.26 1.22
CA LEU A 155 -14.04 5.81 0.92
C LEU A 155 -14.86 6.04 2.20
N GLU A 156 -14.90 5.07 3.12
CA GLU A 156 -15.57 5.25 4.41
C GLU A 156 -14.97 6.40 5.23
N ALA A 157 -13.64 6.54 5.23
CA ALA A 157 -12.96 7.63 5.93
C ALA A 157 -13.31 9.00 5.31
N LEU A 158 -13.37 9.09 3.98
CA LEU A 158 -13.82 10.29 3.27
C LEU A 158 -15.28 10.64 3.59
N GLU A 159 -16.16 9.65 3.66
CA GLU A 159 -17.56 9.85 4.04
C GLU A 159 -17.70 10.36 5.47
N ARG A 160 -16.96 9.79 6.42
CA ARG A 160 -16.92 10.26 7.81
C ARG A 160 -16.40 11.70 7.89
N LYS A 161 -15.28 12.01 7.22
CA LYS A 161 -14.73 13.37 7.15
C LYS A 161 -15.75 14.36 6.59
N LEU A 162 -16.46 14.00 5.53
CA LEU A 162 -17.52 14.85 4.97
C LEU A 162 -18.67 15.06 5.97
N GLN A 163 -19.10 14.02 6.67
CA GLN A 163 -20.13 14.12 7.69
C GLN A 163 -19.69 15.03 8.85
N ASP A 164 -18.47 14.87 9.34
CA ASP A 164 -17.91 15.70 10.42
C ASP A 164 -17.85 17.17 10.00
N MET A 165 -17.39 17.44 8.77
CA MET A 165 -17.34 18.80 8.23
C MET A 165 -18.73 19.41 8.03
N LEU A 166 -19.73 18.61 7.63
CA LEU A 166 -21.13 19.06 7.53
C LEU A 166 -21.73 19.35 8.91
N VAL A 167 -21.37 18.59 9.94
CA VAL A 167 -21.76 18.90 11.33
C VAL A 167 -21.12 20.20 11.77
N ARG A 168 -19.84 20.42 11.45
CA ARG A 168 -19.16 21.68 11.75
C ARG A 168 -19.80 22.87 11.02
N GLN A 169 -20.10 22.73 9.73
CA GLN A 169 -20.80 23.76 8.97
C GLN A 169 -22.20 24.04 9.56
N ALA A 170 -22.93 23.03 10.04
CA ALA A 170 -24.20 23.24 10.73
C ALA A 170 -24.05 24.07 12.03
N GLN A 171 -23.01 23.80 12.81
CA GLN A 171 -22.66 24.61 13.97
C GLN A 171 -22.30 26.04 13.57
N ASP A 172 -21.51 26.21 12.51
CA ASP A 172 -21.12 27.51 11.99
C ASP A 172 -22.32 28.33 11.51
N ILE A 173 -23.28 27.70 10.83
CA ILE A 173 -24.55 28.34 10.45
C ILE A 173 -25.27 28.85 11.71
N ALA A 174 -25.30 28.07 12.80
CA ALA A 174 -25.94 28.49 14.04
C ALA A 174 -25.19 29.68 14.70
N GLU A 175 -23.86 29.65 14.73
CA GLU A 175 -23.03 30.75 15.22
C GLU A 175 -23.22 32.03 14.37
N LEU A 176 -23.23 31.90 13.05
CA LEU A 176 -23.46 32.99 12.11
C LEU A 176 -24.86 33.59 12.26
N LYS A 177 -25.91 32.76 12.39
CA LYS A 177 -27.28 33.23 12.66
C LYS A 177 -27.38 33.98 13.98
N ASN A 178 -26.76 33.46 15.04
CA ASN A 178 -26.71 34.14 16.34
C ASN A 178 -25.95 35.48 16.25
N GLY A 179 -24.88 35.54 15.47
CA GLY A 179 -24.15 36.78 15.19
C GLY A 179 -24.97 37.77 14.39
N PHE A 180 -25.67 37.31 13.36
CA PHE A 180 -26.56 38.10 12.52
C PHE A 180 -27.68 38.75 13.34
N GLU A 181 -28.37 38.01 14.21
CA GLU A 181 -29.46 38.56 15.03
C GLU A 181 -29.01 39.73 15.93
N ARG A 182 -27.75 39.75 16.37
CA ARG A 182 -27.17 40.86 17.16
C ARG A 182 -26.89 42.12 16.34
N ILE A 183 -26.66 41.97 15.03
CA ILE A 183 -26.22 43.04 14.12
C ILE A 183 -27.40 43.52 13.23
N LYS A 184 -28.44 42.70 13.10
CA LYS A 184 -29.60 42.91 12.24
C LYS A 184 -30.28 44.27 12.43
N SER A 185 -30.23 44.84 13.62
CA SER A 185 -30.82 46.15 13.95
C SER A 185 -30.13 47.35 13.29
N ILE A 186 -28.90 47.19 12.79
CA ILE A 186 -28.15 48.26 12.11
C ILE A 186 -28.62 48.43 10.67
N GLY A 187 -29.05 47.34 10.04
CA GLY A 187 -29.47 47.33 8.64
C GLY A 187 -28.32 47.64 7.67
N GLY A 188 -28.67 47.86 6.39
CA GLY A 188 -27.73 48.29 5.34
C GLY A 188 -27.24 47.19 4.39
N PRO A 189 -26.48 47.56 3.34
CA PRO A 189 -26.08 46.63 2.27
C PRO A 189 -25.17 45.49 2.73
N ARG A 190 -24.32 45.71 3.74
CA ARG A 190 -23.43 44.69 4.31
C ARG A 190 -24.22 43.63 5.10
N VAL A 191 -25.22 44.04 5.88
CA VAL A 191 -26.12 43.11 6.61
C VAL A 191 -26.94 42.26 5.63
N LYS A 192 -27.43 42.84 4.53
CA LYS A 192 -28.10 42.07 3.46
C LYS A 192 -27.17 41.06 2.77
N ARG A 193 -25.90 41.43 2.55
CA ARG A 193 -24.89 40.49 2.03
C ARG A 193 -24.64 39.33 3.00
N LEU A 194 -24.60 39.60 4.30
CA LEU A 194 -24.48 38.56 5.33
C LEU A 194 -25.67 37.59 5.30
N GLU A 195 -26.89 38.13 5.25
CA GLU A 195 -28.13 37.35 5.17
C GLU A 195 -28.10 36.43 3.94
N SER A 196 -27.72 36.96 2.78
CA SER A 196 -27.59 36.19 1.55
C SER A 196 -26.54 35.09 1.64
N LEU A 197 -25.37 35.36 2.25
CA LEU A 197 -24.35 34.33 2.48
C LEU A 197 -24.85 33.24 3.43
N ILE A 198 -25.55 33.60 4.50
CA ILE A 198 -26.13 32.62 5.44
C ILE A 198 -27.15 31.73 4.75
N GLU A 199 -27.98 32.29 3.85
CA GLU A 199 -28.92 31.51 3.03
C GLU A 199 -28.20 30.57 2.07
N GLN A 200 -27.16 31.03 1.36
CA GLN A 200 -26.35 30.20 0.47
C GLN A 200 -25.68 29.03 1.22
N ILE A 201 -25.11 29.28 2.40
CA ILE A 201 -24.50 28.24 3.24
C ILE A 201 -25.56 27.24 3.73
N ALA A 202 -26.76 27.71 4.06
CA ALA A 202 -27.87 26.85 4.48
C ALA A 202 -28.43 25.99 3.33
N GLU A 203 -28.47 26.53 2.12
CA GLU A 203 -28.83 25.77 0.92
C GLU A 203 -27.80 24.69 0.60
N ALA A 204 -26.49 25.03 0.67
CA ALA A 204 -25.40 24.07 0.53
C ALA A 204 -25.47 22.95 1.59
N GLN A 205 -25.76 23.30 2.85
CA GLN A 205 -25.99 22.33 3.92
C GLN A 205 -27.19 21.42 3.61
N GLY A 206 -28.28 21.97 3.06
CA GLY A 206 -29.47 21.22 2.66
C GLY A 206 -29.20 20.22 1.52
N SER A 207 -28.27 20.55 0.61
CA SER A 207 -27.80 19.63 -0.44
C SER A 207 -26.66 18.71 0.01
N ALA A 208 -26.28 18.73 1.30
CA ALA A 208 -25.16 17.99 1.88
C ALA A 208 -23.82 18.28 1.17
N THR A 209 -23.61 19.53 0.77
CA THR A 209 -22.37 20.05 0.18
C THR A 209 -21.71 21.07 1.10
N LEU A 210 -20.39 21.09 1.09
CA LEU A 210 -19.62 22.02 1.91
C LEU A 210 -19.50 23.38 1.19
N ALA A 211 -19.63 24.47 1.96
CA ALA A 211 -19.47 25.84 1.49
C ALA A 211 -18.40 26.59 2.33
N PRO A 212 -17.14 26.12 2.34
CA PRO A 212 -16.11 26.62 3.26
C PRO A 212 -15.77 28.09 2.99
N ALA A 213 -15.67 28.49 1.72
CA ALA A 213 -15.34 29.85 1.33
C ALA A 213 -16.45 30.84 1.71
N GLU A 214 -17.71 30.44 1.56
CA GLU A 214 -18.87 31.23 1.96
C GLU A 214 -18.91 31.39 3.48
N VAL A 215 -18.62 30.34 4.25
CA VAL A 215 -18.54 30.36 5.72
C VAL A 215 -17.44 31.33 6.19
N GLU A 216 -16.25 31.29 5.60
CA GLU A 216 -15.15 32.20 5.93
C GLU A 216 -15.51 33.66 5.60
N ARG A 217 -16.07 33.92 4.41
CA ARG A 217 -16.54 35.26 4.02
C ARG A 217 -17.62 35.77 4.98
N ALA A 218 -18.56 34.92 5.37
CA ALA A 218 -19.62 35.25 6.31
C ALA A 218 -19.06 35.54 7.71
N ARG A 219 -18.10 34.74 8.19
CA ARG A 219 -17.42 34.99 9.47
C ARG A 219 -16.68 36.32 9.47
N LYS A 220 -15.82 36.57 8.47
CA LYS A 220 -15.11 37.84 8.32
C LYS A 220 -16.08 39.02 8.31
N LEU A 221 -17.18 38.90 7.58
CA LEU A 221 -18.17 39.97 7.49
C LEU A 221 -18.97 40.15 8.81
N VAL A 222 -19.24 39.08 9.57
CA VAL A 222 -19.78 39.20 10.94
C VAL A 222 -18.80 39.91 11.86
N LEU A 223 -17.51 39.59 11.76
CA LEU A 223 -16.45 40.23 12.56
C LEU A 223 -16.35 41.72 12.25
N ASP A 224 -16.22 42.08 10.97
CA ASP A 224 -16.16 43.46 10.51
C ASP A 224 -17.40 44.25 10.94
N LEU A 225 -18.58 43.63 10.84
CA LEU A 225 -19.82 44.26 11.28
C LEU A 225 -19.88 44.39 12.80
N ARG A 226 -19.42 43.41 13.59
CA ARG A 226 -19.34 43.54 15.06
C ARG A 226 -18.38 44.64 15.47
N LYS A 227 -17.19 44.69 14.87
CA LYS A 227 -16.22 45.78 15.05
C LYS A 227 -16.87 47.13 14.75
N LEU A 228 -17.66 47.22 13.67
CA LEU A 228 -18.39 48.44 13.30
C LEU A 228 -19.53 48.76 14.27
N VAL A 229 -20.30 47.78 14.75
CA VAL A 229 -21.33 47.99 15.79
C VAL A 229 -20.70 48.56 17.04
N GLU A 230 -19.59 47.95 17.47
CA GLU A 230 -18.90 48.31 18.69
C GLU A 230 -18.19 49.66 18.53
N SER A 231 -17.60 49.97 17.37
CA SER A 231 -17.00 51.29 17.10
C SER A 231 -18.03 52.40 16.86
N SER A 232 -19.22 52.09 16.35
CA SER A 232 -20.26 53.07 15.99
C SER A 232 -21.28 53.36 17.10
N VAL A 233 -21.08 52.88 18.33
CA VAL A 233 -21.94 53.27 19.48
C VAL A 233 -21.78 54.77 19.83
N VAL A 234 -20.89 55.51 19.15
CA VAL A 234 -20.93 56.97 19.10
C VAL A 234 -21.25 57.45 17.66
N ASN A 235 -22.53 57.77 17.45
CA ASN A 235 -23.11 58.60 16.38
C ASN A 235 -22.55 58.45 14.95
N LEU A 236 -23.24 57.66 14.10
CA LEU A 236 -23.43 58.06 12.70
C LEU A 236 -24.90 57.87 12.30
N SER A 237 -25.48 58.92 11.72
CA SER A 237 -26.80 58.82 11.10
C SER A 237 -26.72 57.96 9.83
N PRO A 238 -27.81 57.29 9.43
CA PRO A 238 -27.84 56.40 8.24
C PRO A 238 -27.34 57.06 6.95
N ALA A 239 -27.37 58.39 6.85
CA ALA A 239 -26.94 59.14 5.67
C ALA A 239 -25.42 59.16 5.44
N ALA A 240 -24.59 58.92 6.47
CA ALA A 240 -23.14 58.90 6.32
C ALA A 240 -22.59 57.56 5.80
N LEU A 241 -23.43 56.51 5.75
CA LEU A 241 -23.12 55.22 5.13
C LEU A 241 -23.26 55.26 3.59
N ASP A 242 -23.89 56.29 3.03
CA ASP A 242 -24.10 56.43 1.58
C ASP A 242 -22.90 57.10 0.86
N GLU A 243 -22.07 57.89 1.55
CA GLU A 243 -21.03 58.71 0.91
C GLU A 243 -19.68 58.00 0.65
N ALA A 244 -19.53 56.75 1.11
CA ALA A 244 -18.35 55.91 0.85
C ALA A 244 -18.51 54.93 -0.33
N ILE A 245 -19.60 55.05 -1.10
CA ILE A 245 -19.85 54.26 -2.31
C ILE A 245 -19.48 55.11 -3.54
N GLU A 246 -18.19 55.18 -3.86
CA GLU A 246 -17.74 55.25 -5.24
C GLU A 246 -16.67 54.19 -5.46
N ILE A 247 -17.11 52.99 -5.84
CA ILE A 247 -16.32 52.11 -6.69
C ILE A 247 -17.24 51.70 -7.85
N SER A 248 -16.80 52.06 -9.06
CA SER A 248 -17.40 51.74 -10.34
C SER A 248 -17.91 50.29 -10.42
N GLU A 249 -19.18 50.14 -10.76
CA GLU A 249 -19.69 48.89 -11.31
C GLU A 249 -18.83 48.43 -12.50
N PRO A 250 -18.46 47.13 -12.61
CA PRO A 250 -18.05 46.61 -13.90
C PRO A 250 -19.27 46.68 -14.82
N LYS A 251 -19.21 47.60 -15.79
CA LYS A 251 -20.15 47.68 -16.90
C LYS A 251 -20.24 46.31 -17.58
N ALA A 252 -21.45 45.74 -17.62
CA ALA A 252 -21.73 44.54 -18.39
C ALA A 252 -21.25 44.71 -19.85
N PRO A 253 -20.60 43.71 -20.47
CA PRO A 253 -20.31 43.78 -21.89
C PRO A 253 -21.63 43.78 -22.67
N ASP A 254 -21.82 44.79 -23.52
CA ASP A 254 -22.99 44.92 -24.38
C ASP A 254 -23.16 43.68 -25.29
N PRO A 255 -24.40 43.22 -25.50
CA PRO A 255 -24.69 42.08 -26.35
C PRO A 255 -24.60 42.51 -27.83
N GLY A 256 -23.72 41.88 -28.60
CA GLY A 256 -23.83 41.87 -30.07
C GLY A 256 -22.56 42.25 -30.83
N LYS A 257 -21.77 41.23 -31.17
CA LYS A 257 -21.01 40.97 -32.42
C LYS A 257 -20.23 39.68 -32.12
N GLY A 258 -20.77 38.49 -32.42
CA GLY A 258 -20.66 37.84 -33.73
C GLY A 258 -19.20 37.45 -33.96
N THR A 259 -18.77 36.20 -34.13
CA THR A 259 -19.37 34.93 -34.57
C THR A 259 -18.29 33.88 -34.22
N GLY A 260 -18.61 32.77 -33.57
CA GLY A 260 -18.75 31.51 -34.29
C GLY A 260 -17.39 30.81 -34.49
N GLU A 261 -16.97 29.98 -33.54
CA GLU A 261 -16.22 28.76 -33.86
C GLU A 261 -16.43 27.73 -32.75
N ILE A 262 -17.28 26.76 -33.08
CA ILE A 262 -17.38 25.48 -32.39
C ILE A 262 -16.18 24.69 -32.88
N LEU A 263 -15.29 24.23 -32.02
CA LEU A 263 -14.40 23.13 -32.36
C LEU A 263 -14.41 22.08 -31.27
N GLU A 264 -14.94 20.94 -31.71
CA GLU A 264 -15.10 19.68 -31.05
C GLU A 264 -13.77 19.10 -30.58
N VAL A 265 -13.88 18.36 -29.49
CA VAL A 265 -12.89 17.44 -28.98
C VAL A 265 -12.75 16.29 -29.98
N GLU A 266 -11.56 16.12 -30.57
CA GLU A 266 -11.19 14.87 -31.23
C GLU A 266 -9.93 14.27 -30.59
N PHE A 267 -10.08 13.03 -30.15
CA PHE A 267 -9.04 12.17 -29.59
C PHE A 267 -8.00 11.78 -30.64
N ALA A 268 -6.72 11.79 -30.29
CA ALA A 268 -5.74 10.88 -30.88
C ALA A 268 -4.57 10.58 -29.94
N SER A 269 -4.34 9.29 -29.71
CA SER A 269 -3.11 8.69 -29.17
C SER A 269 -2.37 7.97 -30.34
N PRO A 270 -1.17 7.39 -30.17
CA PRO A 270 0.11 7.98 -30.55
C PRO A 270 0.89 7.15 -31.60
N ALA A 271 1.85 7.76 -32.32
CA ALA A 271 2.99 7.04 -32.93
C ALA A 271 4.08 8.00 -33.48
N ASN A 272 5.32 7.74 -33.08
CA ASN A 272 6.58 8.18 -33.72
C ASN A 272 6.94 7.15 -34.84
N PRO A 273 8.02 7.26 -35.65
CA PRO A 273 8.97 8.36 -35.88
C PRO A 273 9.32 8.61 -37.37
N GLY A 274 10.10 9.66 -37.65
CA GLY A 274 11.09 9.65 -38.74
C GLY A 274 10.96 10.74 -39.81
N VAL A 275 12.04 11.51 -39.96
CA VAL A 275 12.80 11.79 -41.19
C VAL A 275 13.35 13.22 -41.17
N VAL A 276 14.69 13.27 -41.10
CA VAL A 276 15.58 14.42 -41.34
C VAL A 276 15.66 14.66 -42.86
N PRO A 277 15.84 15.89 -43.34
CA PRO A 277 17.16 16.22 -43.94
C PRO A 277 17.65 17.67 -43.70
N THR A 278 18.83 17.75 -43.07
CA THR A 278 20.11 18.38 -43.52
C THR A 278 20.21 19.77 -44.19
N LYS A 279 21.19 20.53 -43.64
CA LYS A 279 22.27 21.35 -44.28
C LYS A 279 21.90 22.70 -44.93
N ALA A 280 22.73 23.76 -44.94
CA ALA A 280 24.05 24.10 -44.38
C ALA A 280 24.27 25.62 -44.62
N SER A 281 24.85 26.36 -43.66
CA SER A 281 26.18 27.00 -43.70
C SER A 281 26.30 28.48 -44.14
N ALA A 282 27.13 29.20 -43.35
CA ALA A 282 27.99 30.36 -43.66
C ALA A 282 27.30 31.74 -43.77
N GLU A 283 27.83 32.87 -43.28
CA GLU A 283 29.06 33.26 -42.58
C GLU A 283 28.91 34.76 -42.19
N ALA A 284 29.82 35.27 -41.36
CA ALA A 284 30.24 36.67 -41.20
C ALA A 284 29.59 37.56 -40.11
N ILE A 285 30.41 37.80 -39.07
CA ILE A 285 30.49 38.92 -38.11
C ILE A 285 31.61 39.84 -38.68
N PRO A 286 31.60 41.20 -38.64
CA PRO A 286 31.64 41.98 -37.38
C PRO A 286 30.99 43.39 -37.36
N ASP A 287 30.60 43.84 -36.16
CA ASP A 287 31.05 45.07 -35.46
C ASP A 287 30.02 45.54 -34.41
N VAL A 288 30.52 45.88 -33.22
CA VAL A 288 29.81 46.31 -32.00
C VAL A 288 30.03 47.83 -31.87
N PRO A 289 29.09 48.65 -31.33
CA PRO A 289 29.03 48.82 -29.87
C PRO A 289 27.63 49.00 -29.26
N GLU A 290 27.53 48.52 -28.01
CA GLU A 290 26.75 49.02 -26.86
C GLU A 290 25.35 49.62 -27.10
N LEU A 291 24.32 48.92 -26.62
CA LEU A 291 23.22 49.53 -25.88
C LEU A 291 22.67 48.52 -24.86
N VAL A 292 22.66 48.97 -23.61
CA VAL A 292 22.15 48.30 -22.42
C VAL A 292 20.63 48.18 -22.51
N SER A 293 20.08 46.97 -22.43
CA SER A 293 18.78 46.73 -21.79
C SER A 293 18.48 45.25 -21.63
N SER A 294 18.43 44.84 -20.37
CA SER A 294 17.68 43.70 -19.87
C SER A 294 16.24 43.74 -20.38
N HIS A 295 15.83 42.74 -21.16
CA HIS A 295 14.41 42.41 -21.32
C HIS A 295 14.18 40.97 -20.87
N VAL A 296 13.79 40.92 -19.60
CA VAL A 296 13.04 39.84 -18.98
C VAL A 296 11.83 39.54 -19.87
N ALA A 297 11.70 38.29 -20.30
CA ALA A 297 10.48 37.80 -20.92
C ALA A 297 9.32 37.93 -19.91
N PRO A 298 8.14 38.42 -20.31
CA PRO A 298 7.02 38.54 -19.39
C PRO A 298 6.51 37.14 -19.05
N SER A 299 6.67 36.77 -17.79
CA SER A 299 5.94 35.69 -17.16
C SER A 299 4.44 35.98 -17.28
N GLU A 300 3.72 34.99 -17.82
CA GLU A 300 2.26 34.93 -17.74
C GLU A 300 1.83 35.05 -16.27
N PRO A 301 0.87 35.94 -15.93
CA PRO A 301 0.33 35.95 -14.59
C PRO A 301 -0.51 34.70 -14.38
N SER A 302 0.03 33.79 -13.57
CA SER A 302 -0.68 32.69 -12.94
C SER A 302 -1.96 33.23 -12.29
N ILE A 303 -3.11 32.74 -12.76
CA ILE A 303 -4.43 33.00 -12.20
C ILE A 303 -4.53 32.28 -10.85
N LYS A 304 -3.84 32.79 -9.83
CA LYS A 304 -3.97 32.34 -8.43
C LYS A 304 -4.00 33.48 -7.39
N ASP A 305 -3.85 34.73 -7.79
CA ASP A 305 -4.06 35.89 -6.91
C ASP A 305 -5.29 36.69 -7.32
N SER A 306 -6.46 36.17 -6.98
CA SER A 306 -7.66 36.99 -6.85
C SER A 306 -8.28 36.76 -5.48
N MET A 307 -7.42 36.81 -4.45
CA MET A 307 -7.86 37.26 -3.13
C MET A 307 -8.03 38.78 -3.24
N LEU A 308 -9.28 39.24 -3.24
CA LEU A 308 -9.59 40.64 -3.03
C LEU A 308 -9.12 41.02 -1.62
N ASP A 309 -7.89 41.55 -1.53
CA ASP A 309 -7.44 42.33 -0.39
C ASP A 309 -8.27 43.62 -0.35
N ILE A 310 -9.35 43.57 0.41
CA ILE A 310 -10.06 44.78 0.81
C ILE A 310 -9.32 45.30 2.04
N GLU A 311 -8.27 46.08 1.81
CA GLU A 311 -7.69 46.94 2.85
C GLU A 311 -8.71 48.02 3.20
N PHE A 312 -9.19 48.02 4.44
CA PHE A 312 -10.04 49.07 4.99
C PHE A 312 -9.20 50.01 5.84
N GLU A 313 -9.03 51.26 5.39
CA GLU A 313 -8.65 52.36 6.27
C GLU A 313 -9.83 52.69 7.20
N PHE A 314 -9.66 52.41 8.49
CA PHE A 314 -10.57 52.90 9.52
C PHE A 314 -10.30 54.39 9.74
N PRO A 315 -11.31 55.28 9.73
CA PRO A 315 -11.13 56.60 10.30
C PRO A 315 -10.84 56.44 11.81
N ASP A 316 -9.78 57.10 12.30
CA ASP A 316 -9.32 57.08 13.69
C ASP A 316 -10.45 57.48 14.67
N LEU A 317 -11.29 56.51 15.02
CA LEU A 317 -12.31 56.61 16.06
C LEU A 317 -11.74 55.91 17.29
N GLU A 318 -11.46 56.70 18.34
CA GLU A 318 -10.95 56.20 19.61
C GLU A 318 -11.92 55.17 20.21
N LEU A 319 -11.60 53.89 20.06
CA LEU A 319 -12.29 52.78 20.70
C LEU A 319 -12.23 52.95 22.21
N THR A 320 -13.35 52.75 22.91
CA THR A 320 -13.32 52.67 24.38
C THR A 320 -12.53 51.43 24.82
N ALA A 321 -11.95 51.47 26.03
CA ALA A 321 -11.16 50.35 26.56
C ALA A 321 -11.94 49.02 26.52
N GLU A 322 -13.23 49.03 26.91
CA GLU A 322 -14.10 47.85 26.88
C GLU A 322 -14.38 47.34 25.46
N GLN A 323 -14.45 48.22 24.45
CA GLN A 323 -14.65 47.81 23.05
C GLN A 323 -13.37 47.21 22.46
N SER A 324 -12.21 47.78 22.78
CA SER A 324 -10.93 47.22 22.34
C SER A 324 -10.64 45.85 22.95
N GLU A 325 -11.09 45.59 24.19
CA GLU A 325 -10.97 44.28 24.84
C GLU A 325 -11.87 43.23 24.18
N ARG A 326 -13.12 43.57 23.84
CA ARG A 326 -14.04 42.64 23.14
C ARG A 326 -13.57 42.29 21.74
N VAL A 327 -13.05 43.28 21.00
CA VAL A 327 -12.47 43.04 19.67
C VAL A 327 -11.26 42.10 19.77
N ARG A 328 -10.38 42.29 20.76
CA ARG A 328 -9.24 41.38 21.01
C ARG A 328 -9.69 39.96 21.37
N GLU A 329 -10.70 39.81 22.22
CA GLU A 329 -11.22 38.48 22.61
C GLU A 329 -11.71 37.71 21.38
N ILE A 330 -12.37 38.42 20.46
CA ILE A 330 -12.87 37.84 19.22
C ILE A 330 -11.71 37.44 18.28
N GLU A 331 -10.69 38.29 18.13
CA GLU A 331 -9.50 38.00 17.32
C GLU A 331 -8.72 36.79 17.84
N LEU A 332 -8.48 36.72 19.16
CA LEU A 332 -7.81 35.58 19.79
C LEU A 332 -8.56 34.26 19.58
N ALA A 333 -9.89 34.29 19.67
CA ALA A 333 -10.73 33.11 19.43
C ALA A 333 -10.68 32.64 17.97
N GLU A 334 -10.60 33.56 17.01
CA GLU A 334 -10.42 33.22 15.59
C GLU A 334 -9.03 32.64 15.33
N GLU A 335 -7.98 33.26 15.86
CA GLU A 335 -6.60 32.78 15.73
C GLU A 335 -6.43 31.40 16.36
N THR A 336 -7.08 31.13 17.50
CA THR A 336 -7.05 29.80 18.12
C THR A 336 -7.60 28.74 17.17
N ARG A 337 -8.75 29.04 16.52
CA ARG A 337 -9.35 28.14 15.52
C ARG A 337 -8.47 28.00 14.28
N ALA A 338 -7.83 29.08 13.84
CA ALA A 338 -6.92 29.06 12.69
C ALA A 338 -5.69 28.17 12.96
N LEU A 339 -5.09 28.28 14.14
CA LEU A 339 -3.96 27.44 14.56
C LEU A 339 -4.36 25.97 14.67
N GLU A 340 -5.52 25.66 15.26
CA GLU A 340 -6.07 24.30 15.32
C GLU A 340 -6.29 23.72 13.90
N SER A 341 -6.82 24.53 12.98
CA SER A 341 -7.01 24.14 11.59
C SER A 341 -5.67 23.84 10.90
N LEU A 342 -4.66 24.69 11.10
CA LEU A 342 -3.33 24.49 10.52
C LEU A 342 -2.65 23.24 11.08
N GLU A 343 -2.81 22.96 12.38
CA GLU A 343 -2.28 21.75 13.01
C GLU A 343 -2.85 20.48 12.38
N VAL A 344 -4.16 20.46 12.13
CA VAL A 344 -4.84 19.31 11.51
C VAL A 344 -4.47 19.18 10.03
N GLU A 345 -4.47 20.28 9.27
CA GLU A 345 -4.20 20.30 7.82
C GLU A 345 -2.75 19.89 7.52
N TYR A 346 -1.79 20.38 8.30
CA TYR A 346 -0.34 20.19 8.06
C TYR A 346 0.31 19.19 9.01
N ARG A 347 -0.45 18.33 9.70
CA ARG A 347 0.06 17.36 10.68
C ARG A 347 1.32 16.62 10.22
N PHE A 348 1.28 16.07 9.00
CA PHE A 348 2.43 15.31 8.46
C PHE A 348 3.67 16.19 8.23
N VAL A 349 3.48 17.44 7.81
CA VAL A 349 4.58 18.39 7.63
C VAL A 349 5.17 18.77 8.99
N LEU A 350 4.32 18.96 10.01
CA LEU A 350 4.71 19.27 11.38
C LEU A 350 5.44 18.11 12.08
N ASP A 351 5.05 16.87 11.80
CA ASP A 351 5.72 15.69 12.35
C ASP A 351 7.14 15.51 11.80
N VAL A 352 7.38 15.89 10.54
CA VAL A 352 8.71 15.80 9.89
C VAL A 352 9.59 17.00 10.24
N ASN A 353 8.99 18.18 10.50
CA ASN A 353 9.71 19.43 10.74
C ASN A 353 9.55 19.89 12.20
N PRO A 354 10.48 19.52 13.11
CA PRO A 354 10.39 19.88 14.52
C PRO A 354 10.44 21.40 14.75
N ASP A 355 11.15 22.15 13.90
CA ASP A 355 11.21 23.61 13.98
C ASP A 355 9.85 24.26 13.71
N ALA A 356 9.11 23.75 12.70
CA ALA A 356 7.77 24.24 12.40
C ALA A 356 6.79 23.90 13.53
N ARG A 357 6.93 22.71 14.14
CA ARG A 357 6.16 22.31 15.31
C ARG A 357 6.43 23.19 16.53
N ALA A 358 7.70 23.49 16.80
CA ALA A 358 8.08 24.39 17.88
C ALA A 358 7.53 25.82 17.67
N GLN A 359 7.46 26.28 16.42
CA GLN A 359 6.85 27.57 16.08
C GLN A 359 5.34 27.58 16.30
N LEU A 360 4.63 26.54 15.86
CA LEU A 360 3.20 26.38 16.16
C LEU A 360 2.94 26.37 17.67
N GLU A 361 3.75 25.65 18.44
CA GLU A 361 3.67 25.62 19.90
C GLU A 361 3.93 26.99 20.53
N ALA A 362 4.93 27.73 20.03
CA ALA A 362 5.21 29.09 20.49
C ALA A 362 4.04 30.05 20.20
N MET A 363 3.43 29.96 19.02
CA MET A 363 2.24 30.76 18.67
C MET A 363 1.03 30.40 19.53
N ASN A 364 0.82 29.10 19.80
CA ASN A 364 -0.21 28.64 20.72
C ASN A 364 0.00 29.18 22.15
N VAL A 365 1.24 29.26 22.63
CA VAL A 365 1.55 29.85 23.94
C VAL A 365 1.26 31.36 23.95
N ARG A 366 1.67 32.09 22.91
CA ARG A 366 1.38 33.53 22.77
C ARG A 366 -0.12 33.82 22.74
N ASN A 367 -0.88 33.06 21.95
CA ASN A 367 -2.34 33.19 21.87
C ASN A 367 -3.01 32.89 23.22
N ARG A 368 -2.55 31.85 23.94
CA ARG A 368 -3.02 31.56 25.32
C ARG A 368 -2.69 32.67 26.33
N ASN A 369 -1.62 33.43 26.09
CA ASN A 369 -1.26 34.60 26.88
C ASN A 369 -1.99 35.88 26.44
N ALA A 370 -3.01 35.76 25.57
CA ALA A 370 -3.80 36.84 25.01
C ALA A 370 -3.01 37.84 24.13
N GLU A 371 -1.92 37.37 23.50
CA GLU A 371 -1.21 38.11 22.45
C GLU A 371 -1.83 37.82 21.08
N VAL A 372 -2.23 38.87 20.35
CA VAL A 372 -2.80 38.78 19.00
C VAL A 372 -1.67 38.52 18.00
N LEU A 373 -1.82 37.49 17.16
CA LEU A 373 -0.80 36.99 16.24
C LEU A 373 -0.88 37.65 14.84
N GLN A 374 -2.08 38.02 14.38
CA GLN A 374 -2.33 38.70 13.10
C GLN A 374 -1.57 38.05 11.92
N ASP A 375 -0.67 38.80 11.27
CA ASP A 375 0.09 38.38 10.10
C ASP A 375 0.99 37.16 10.36
N ASP A 376 1.37 36.90 11.61
CA ASP A 376 2.20 35.73 11.96
C ASP A 376 1.50 34.42 11.57
N VAL A 377 0.16 34.34 11.69
CA VAL A 377 -0.62 33.14 11.31
C VAL A 377 -0.60 32.95 9.80
N HIS A 378 -0.71 34.04 9.04
CA HIS A 378 -0.68 34.00 7.58
C HIS A 378 0.71 33.61 7.07
N HIS A 379 1.77 34.26 7.59
CA HIS A 379 3.15 33.92 7.27
C HIS A 379 3.49 32.47 7.62
N PHE A 380 3.02 31.98 8.77
CA PHE A 380 3.23 30.60 9.17
C PHE A 380 2.53 29.62 8.22
N ARG A 381 1.30 29.92 7.77
CA ARG A 381 0.60 29.12 6.75
C ARG A 381 1.38 29.06 5.44
N THR A 382 1.86 30.19 4.94
CA THR A 382 2.67 30.25 3.71
C THR A 382 3.93 29.41 3.84
N ARG A 383 4.62 29.49 4.99
CA ARG A 383 5.78 28.64 5.26
C ARG A 383 5.44 27.14 5.32
N LEU A 384 4.31 26.76 5.90
CA LEU A 384 3.86 25.37 5.92
C LEU A 384 3.57 24.83 4.51
N LEU A 385 3.02 25.65 3.63
CA LEU A 385 2.84 25.32 2.21
C LEU A 385 4.18 25.08 1.51
N GLU A 386 5.16 25.95 1.71
CA GLU A 386 6.51 25.77 1.16
C GLU A 386 7.18 24.48 1.67
N LEU A 387 7.09 24.22 2.99
CA LEU A 387 7.63 23.00 3.58
C LEU A 387 6.93 21.73 3.07
N ARG A 388 5.61 21.80 2.83
CA ARG A 388 4.85 20.71 2.21
C ARG A 388 5.39 20.41 0.82
N ASP A 389 5.62 21.44 0.00
CA ASP A 389 6.07 21.27 -1.38
C ASP A 389 7.49 20.69 -1.44
N VAL A 390 8.37 21.13 -0.53
CA VAL A 390 9.71 20.54 -0.36
C VAL A 390 9.63 19.06 0.03
N GLU A 391 8.78 18.71 0.99
CA GLU A 391 8.63 17.31 1.44
C GLU A 391 7.98 16.45 0.34
N LEU A 392 7.04 17.00 -0.43
CA LEU A 392 6.44 16.32 -1.56
C LEU A 392 7.47 15.96 -2.64
N GLU A 393 8.36 16.88 -2.99
CA GLU A 393 9.45 16.60 -3.94
C GLU A 393 10.46 15.59 -3.38
N ARG A 394 10.72 15.62 -2.07
CA ARG A 394 11.54 14.60 -1.41
C ARG A 394 10.89 13.22 -1.51
N GLN A 395 9.59 13.09 -1.25
CA GLN A 395 8.87 11.82 -1.36
C GLN A 395 8.83 11.29 -2.80
N LYS A 396 8.57 12.15 -3.80
CA LYS A 396 8.65 11.77 -5.21
C LYS A 396 10.04 11.25 -5.61
N ARG A 397 11.11 11.88 -5.10
CA ARG A 397 12.47 11.39 -5.32
C ARG A 397 12.67 10.03 -4.68
N ARG A 398 12.23 9.88 -3.42
CA ARG A 398 12.34 8.62 -2.69
C ARG A 398 11.61 7.48 -3.39
N LEU A 399 10.37 7.68 -3.83
CA LEU A 399 9.60 6.67 -4.57
C LEU A 399 10.34 6.22 -5.84
N ARG A 400 10.92 7.15 -6.59
CA ARG A 400 11.76 6.85 -7.77
C ARG A 400 13.00 6.04 -7.44
N GLU A 401 13.62 6.24 -6.27
CA GLU A 401 14.77 5.45 -5.80
C GLU A 401 14.39 4.03 -5.38
N LEU A 402 13.17 3.82 -4.89
CA LEU A 402 12.71 2.52 -4.41
C LEU A 402 12.24 1.59 -5.54
N SER A 403 11.78 2.14 -6.66
CA SER A 403 11.41 1.37 -7.86
C SER A 403 12.50 0.38 -8.32
N PRO A 404 13.76 0.77 -8.60
CA PRO A 404 14.79 -0.17 -9.06
C PRO A 404 15.14 -1.22 -7.99
N ARG A 405 15.00 -0.90 -6.70
CA ARG A 405 15.25 -1.88 -5.62
C ARG A 405 14.20 -3.00 -5.66
N LEU A 406 12.93 -2.66 -5.85
CA LEU A 406 11.86 -3.65 -6.00
C LEU A 406 12.04 -4.52 -7.24
N ASP A 407 12.55 -3.97 -8.34
CA ASP A 407 12.85 -4.75 -9.54
C ASP A 407 13.99 -5.76 -9.32
N LEU A 408 15.03 -5.37 -8.57
CA LEU A 408 16.11 -6.29 -8.18
C LEU A 408 15.60 -7.43 -7.28
N LEU A 409 14.74 -7.11 -6.31
CA LEU A 409 14.13 -8.11 -5.42
C LEU A 409 13.20 -9.05 -6.19
N ALA A 410 12.45 -8.52 -7.16
CA ALA A 410 11.62 -9.32 -8.07
C ALA A 410 12.48 -10.29 -8.89
N ALA A 411 13.60 -9.80 -9.45
CA ALA A 411 14.53 -10.61 -10.23
C ALA A 411 15.20 -11.72 -9.39
N ALA A 412 15.33 -11.50 -8.07
CA ALA A 412 15.78 -12.51 -7.11
C ALA A 412 14.72 -13.57 -6.77
N GLY A 413 13.51 -13.47 -7.35
CA GLY A 413 12.39 -14.38 -7.15
C GLY A 413 11.66 -14.20 -5.83
N LEU A 414 11.72 -13.00 -5.23
CA LEU A 414 10.88 -12.64 -4.08
C LEU A 414 9.51 -12.18 -4.55
N ASP A 415 8.49 -12.42 -3.72
CA ASP A 415 7.16 -11.90 -3.99
C ASP A 415 7.10 -10.43 -3.60
N VAL A 416 7.09 -9.56 -4.61
CA VAL A 416 7.05 -8.11 -4.46
C VAL A 416 5.72 -7.51 -4.93
N GLY A 417 4.71 -8.34 -5.19
CA GLY A 417 3.44 -7.90 -5.78
C GLY A 417 2.78 -6.76 -5.01
N ASP A 418 2.60 -6.94 -3.70
CA ASP A 418 1.95 -5.96 -2.84
C ASP A 418 2.77 -4.68 -2.65
N ALA A 419 4.11 -4.81 -2.57
CA ALA A 419 5.01 -3.66 -2.52
C ALA A 419 4.97 -2.85 -3.83
N LYS A 420 4.87 -3.51 -4.99
CA LYS A 420 4.71 -2.83 -6.29
C LYS A 420 3.35 -2.13 -6.41
N LEU A 421 2.28 -2.73 -5.90
CA LEU A 421 0.97 -2.08 -5.83
C LEU A 421 1.01 -0.84 -4.95
N THR A 422 1.62 -0.96 -3.76
CA THR A 422 1.79 0.16 -2.82
C THR A 422 2.63 1.29 -3.43
N LEU A 423 3.70 0.96 -4.15
CA LEU A 423 4.51 1.93 -4.89
C LEU A 423 3.66 2.68 -5.92
N SER A 424 2.88 1.97 -6.74
CA SER A 424 2.04 2.57 -7.78
C SER A 424 0.98 3.51 -7.20
N VAL A 425 0.35 3.12 -6.09
CA VAL A 425 -0.60 3.99 -5.36
C VAL A 425 0.11 5.23 -4.82
N ALA A 426 1.27 5.06 -4.16
CA ALA A 426 2.04 6.16 -3.60
C ALA A 426 2.53 7.15 -4.67
N GLU A 427 3.00 6.65 -5.82
CA GLU A 427 3.38 7.46 -6.98
C GLU A 427 2.20 8.23 -7.54
N GLY A 428 1.04 7.58 -7.69
CA GLY A 428 -0.19 8.25 -8.12
C GLY A 428 -0.59 9.38 -7.17
N THR A 429 -0.57 9.13 -5.87
CA THR A 429 -0.89 10.12 -4.82
C THR A 429 0.10 11.30 -4.82
N ALA A 430 1.40 11.02 -4.91
CA ALA A 430 2.43 12.06 -4.96
C ALA A 430 2.38 12.90 -6.24
N ASN A 431 2.09 12.27 -7.39
CA ASN A 431 1.94 12.95 -8.67
C ASN A 431 0.71 13.86 -8.71
N SER A 432 -0.34 13.54 -7.95
CA SER A 432 -1.49 14.42 -7.77
C SER A 432 -1.27 15.60 -6.80
N GLY A 433 -0.07 15.76 -6.22
CA GLY A 433 0.23 16.86 -5.31
C GLY A 433 -0.09 16.61 -3.83
N ALA A 434 -0.49 15.37 -3.48
CA ALA A 434 -0.73 14.97 -2.09
C ALA A 434 0.49 14.25 -1.50
N LEU A 435 0.73 14.43 -0.20
CA LEU A 435 1.79 13.68 0.50
C LEU A 435 1.41 12.20 0.62
N ALA A 436 2.29 11.32 0.16
CA ALA A 436 2.12 9.87 0.21
C ALA A 436 2.84 9.24 1.42
N SER A 437 3.03 10.01 2.50
CA SER A 437 3.86 9.64 3.67
C SER A 437 3.51 8.26 4.25
N GLU A 438 2.22 7.96 4.39
CA GLU A 438 1.76 6.69 4.95
C GLU A 438 2.11 5.50 4.04
N ASP A 439 1.84 5.62 2.75
CA ASP A 439 2.09 4.56 1.78
C ASP A 439 3.60 4.36 1.56
N LEU A 440 4.38 5.46 1.60
CA LEU A 440 5.84 5.40 1.58
C LEU A 440 6.40 4.67 2.81
N ASN A 441 5.89 4.94 4.01
CA ASN A 441 6.33 4.23 5.23
C ASN A 441 5.98 2.74 5.15
N ARG A 442 4.76 2.39 4.71
CA ARG A 442 4.36 0.99 4.48
C ARG A 442 5.27 0.30 3.45
N LEU A 443 5.61 1.01 2.37
CA LEU A 443 6.53 0.54 1.34
C LEU A 443 7.93 0.29 1.92
N GLU A 444 8.48 1.24 2.69
CA GLU A 444 9.80 1.09 3.31
C GLU A 444 9.85 -0.07 4.30
N ASP A 445 8.79 -0.28 5.09
CA ASP A 445 8.70 -1.43 5.99
C ASP A 445 8.60 -2.75 5.22
N SER A 446 7.81 -2.79 4.14
CA SER A 446 7.77 -3.96 3.24
C SER A 446 9.14 -4.25 2.63
N LEU A 447 9.87 -3.22 2.21
CA LEU A 447 11.20 -3.34 1.65
C LEU A 447 12.21 -3.85 2.67
N ARG A 448 12.16 -3.40 3.93
CA ARG A 448 13.00 -3.94 5.01
C ARG A 448 12.79 -5.44 5.19
N THR A 449 11.53 -5.90 5.12
CA THR A 449 11.24 -7.34 5.22
C THR A 449 11.76 -8.12 4.00
N LEU A 450 11.58 -7.57 2.80
CA LEU A 450 12.04 -8.20 1.55
C LEU A 450 13.57 -8.22 1.45
N ASP A 451 14.25 -7.15 1.87
CA ASP A 451 15.71 -7.06 1.93
C ASP A 451 16.28 -8.10 2.89
N ARG A 452 15.65 -8.28 4.06
CA ARG A 452 16.04 -9.34 4.99
C ARG A 452 15.87 -10.73 4.37
N GLN A 453 14.76 -10.99 3.69
CA GLN A 453 14.54 -12.26 2.99
C GLN A 453 15.56 -12.47 1.86
N PHE A 454 15.92 -11.40 1.14
CA PHE A 454 16.95 -11.43 0.12
C PHE A 454 18.31 -11.81 0.71
N GLU A 455 18.72 -11.15 1.79
CA GLU A 455 19.97 -11.47 2.50
C GLU A 455 19.99 -12.90 3.04
N GLU A 456 18.88 -13.37 3.61
CA GLU A 456 18.76 -14.74 4.12
C GLU A 456 18.89 -15.77 2.97
N ARG A 457 18.31 -15.48 1.79
CA ARG A 457 18.48 -16.33 0.60
C ARG A 457 19.91 -16.31 0.06
N GLU A 458 20.56 -15.15 0.03
CA GLU A 458 21.95 -15.03 -0.41
C GLU A 458 22.91 -15.76 0.55
N ARG A 459 22.68 -15.67 1.87
CA ARG A 459 23.44 -16.45 2.87
C ARG A 459 23.23 -17.96 2.68
N ALA A 460 22.00 -18.40 2.50
CA ALA A 460 21.71 -19.82 2.23
C ALA A 460 22.41 -20.31 0.95
N ARG A 461 22.40 -19.50 -0.12
CA ARG A 461 23.13 -19.81 -1.36
C ARG A 461 24.64 -19.86 -1.15
N ALA A 462 25.21 -18.94 -0.38
CA ALA A 462 26.64 -18.92 -0.07
C ALA A 462 27.05 -20.13 0.80
N GLU A 463 26.24 -20.52 1.77
CA GLU A 463 26.46 -21.72 2.58
C GLU A 463 26.36 -23.00 1.73
N GLU A 464 25.39 -23.08 0.83
CA GLU A 464 25.26 -24.17 -0.14
C GLU A 464 26.49 -24.23 -1.07
N ALA A 465 26.94 -23.09 -1.61
CA ALA A 465 28.13 -23.02 -2.45
C ALA A 465 29.40 -23.45 -1.68
N ALA A 466 29.60 -22.95 -0.46
CA ALA A 466 30.73 -23.35 0.38
C ALA A 466 30.68 -24.84 0.75
N ARG A 467 29.49 -25.42 0.94
CA ARG A 467 29.31 -26.86 1.15
C ARG A 467 29.72 -27.65 -0.10
N LEU A 468 29.32 -27.18 -1.28
CA LEU A 468 29.69 -27.80 -2.57
C LEU A 468 31.20 -27.72 -2.81
N GLU A 469 31.84 -26.57 -2.57
CA GLU A 469 33.29 -26.40 -2.68
C GLU A 469 34.04 -27.37 -1.76
N ARG A 470 33.59 -27.55 -0.51
CA ARG A 470 34.20 -28.53 0.41
C ARG A 470 34.05 -29.98 -0.09
N LEU A 471 32.92 -30.30 -0.71
CA LEU A 471 32.70 -31.63 -1.31
C LEU A 471 33.63 -31.86 -2.50
N ILE A 472 33.76 -30.87 -3.40
CA ILE A 472 34.66 -30.92 -4.55
C ILE A 472 36.11 -31.05 -4.08
N ALA A 473 36.56 -30.22 -3.14
CA ALA A 473 37.93 -30.28 -2.61
C ALA A 473 38.24 -31.63 -1.94
N ARG A 474 37.26 -32.23 -1.26
CA ARG A 474 37.39 -33.60 -0.73
C ARG A 474 37.55 -34.62 -1.86
N GLN A 475 36.76 -34.53 -2.92
CA GLN A 475 36.86 -35.43 -4.08
C GLN A 475 38.23 -35.33 -4.77
N GLU A 476 38.71 -34.11 -5.01
CA GLU A 476 40.05 -33.89 -5.57
C GLU A 476 41.14 -34.51 -4.69
N GLY A 477 41.04 -34.34 -3.37
CA GLY A 477 41.96 -34.96 -2.41
C GLY A 477 41.98 -36.49 -2.49
N VAL A 478 40.80 -37.13 -2.53
CA VAL A 478 40.68 -38.60 -2.67
C VAL A 478 41.22 -39.07 -4.01
N TYR A 479 40.91 -38.37 -5.10
CA TYR A 479 41.41 -38.70 -6.44
C TYR A 479 42.94 -38.62 -6.52
N GLN A 480 43.55 -37.57 -5.93
CA GLN A 480 45.01 -37.44 -5.91
C GLN A 480 45.68 -38.54 -5.07
N GLN A 481 45.08 -38.95 -3.95
CA GLN A 481 45.56 -40.07 -3.16
C GLN A 481 45.47 -41.40 -3.93
N PHE A 482 44.36 -41.64 -4.64
CA PHE A 482 44.19 -42.81 -5.50
C PHE A 482 45.24 -42.83 -6.61
N LYS A 483 45.42 -41.70 -7.31
CA LYS A 483 46.45 -41.53 -8.36
C LYS A 483 47.87 -41.78 -7.84
N ALA A 484 48.19 -41.33 -6.63
CA ALA A 484 49.49 -41.56 -6.00
C ALA A 484 49.72 -43.03 -5.58
N ALA A 485 48.65 -43.75 -5.20
CA ALA A 485 48.68 -45.17 -4.89
C ALA A 485 48.71 -46.08 -6.15
N LEU A 486 48.65 -45.49 -7.35
CA LEU A 486 48.45 -46.17 -8.63
C LEU A 486 49.69 -46.39 -9.53
N PRO A 487 50.91 -46.71 -9.05
CA PRO A 487 51.93 -47.26 -9.95
C PRO A 487 51.60 -48.66 -10.53
N GLY A 488 50.45 -49.29 -10.24
CA GLY A 488 50.21 -50.69 -10.62
C GLY A 488 48.78 -51.17 -10.93
N PHE A 489 47.74 -50.33 -10.93
CA PHE A 489 46.34 -50.78 -11.11
C PHE A 489 45.65 -50.10 -12.31
N SER A 490 45.98 -50.54 -13.53
CA SER A 490 45.48 -49.96 -14.79
C SER A 490 44.04 -50.33 -15.18
N VAL A 491 43.25 -50.96 -14.32
CA VAL A 491 41.92 -51.50 -14.68
C VAL A 491 40.73 -50.62 -14.24
N LEU A 492 40.94 -49.65 -13.35
CA LEU A 492 39.87 -48.74 -12.85
C LEU A 492 39.90 -47.32 -13.44
N GLY A 493 40.91 -46.98 -14.25
CA GLY A 493 41.11 -45.63 -14.79
C GLY A 493 40.05 -45.18 -15.81
N THR A 494 39.46 -46.11 -16.56
CA THR A 494 38.43 -45.80 -17.58
C THR A 494 37.10 -45.40 -16.96
N GLY A 495 36.64 -46.09 -15.92
CA GLY A 495 35.37 -45.78 -15.26
C GLY A 495 35.36 -44.41 -14.55
N VAL A 496 36.50 -43.98 -14.01
CA VAL A 496 36.64 -42.67 -13.36
C VAL A 496 36.72 -41.53 -14.37
N LEU A 497 37.38 -41.74 -15.51
CA LEU A 497 37.45 -40.76 -16.61
C LEU A 497 36.08 -40.57 -17.30
N GLU A 498 35.33 -41.65 -17.52
CA GLU A 498 33.96 -41.57 -18.06
C GLU A 498 33.02 -40.84 -17.09
N PHE A 499 33.23 -40.98 -15.79
CA PHE A 499 32.47 -40.28 -14.76
C PHE A 499 32.81 -38.79 -14.70
N GLN A 500 34.10 -38.42 -14.82
CA GLN A 500 34.55 -37.02 -14.92
C GLN A 500 33.97 -36.34 -16.17
N HIS A 501 33.98 -37.01 -17.31
CA HIS A 501 33.41 -36.48 -18.55
C HIS A 501 31.90 -36.23 -18.43
N ARG A 502 31.17 -37.15 -17.77
CA ARG A 502 29.73 -36.98 -17.49
C ARG A 502 29.44 -35.82 -16.53
N LEU A 503 30.28 -35.61 -15.51
CA LEU A 503 30.15 -34.46 -14.61
C LEU A 503 30.37 -33.13 -15.34
N GLU A 504 31.40 -33.04 -16.19
CA GLU A 504 31.67 -31.84 -16.99
C GLU A 504 30.58 -31.55 -18.04
N GLU A 505 29.93 -32.59 -18.58
CA GLU A 505 28.77 -32.44 -19.47
C GLU A 505 27.52 -31.96 -18.70
N LEU A 506 27.31 -32.46 -17.48
CA LEU A 506 26.16 -32.12 -16.64
C LEU A 506 26.27 -30.75 -15.95
N GLU A 507 27.47 -30.26 -15.66
CA GLU A 507 27.70 -28.89 -15.16
C GLU A 507 27.33 -27.82 -16.19
N ARG A 508 27.27 -28.17 -17.49
CA ARG A 508 26.83 -27.27 -18.56
C ARG A 508 25.31 -27.14 -18.67
N GLU A 509 24.54 -28.05 -18.08
CA GLU A 509 23.07 -28.01 -18.10
C GLU A 509 22.52 -27.59 -16.73
N THR A 510 22.17 -26.31 -16.60
CA THR A 510 21.69 -25.62 -15.39
C THR A 510 20.31 -26.06 -14.88
N ALA A 511 19.85 -27.27 -15.19
CA ALA A 511 18.53 -27.76 -14.85
C ALA A 511 18.56 -29.20 -14.33
N ALA A 512 18.89 -29.41 -13.04
CA ALA A 512 18.17 -30.35 -12.17
C ALA A 512 18.85 -30.52 -10.81
N ARG A 513 18.31 -29.83 -9.79
CA ARG A 513 18.67 -30.07 -8.37
C ARG A 513 18.51 -31.55 -7.99
N LYS A 514 17.45 -32.22 -8.47
CA LYS A 514 17.19 -33.65 -8.19
C LYS A 514 18.21 -34.58 -8.82
N VAL A 515 18.60 -34.34 -10.08
CA VAL A 515 19.62 -35.16 -10.76
C VAL A 515 20.98 -34.96 -10.09
N ARG A 516 21.30 -33.74 -9.66
CA ARG A 516 22.48 -33.45 -8.84
C ARG A 516 22.43 -34.13 -7.46
N ASP A 517 21.28 -34.17 -6.80
CA ASP A 517 21.11 -34.84 -5.50
C ASP A 517 21.25 -36.37 -5.65
N ASP A 518 20.71 -36.95 -6.74
CA ASP A 518 20.86 -38.36 -7.07
C ASP A 518 22.31 -38.70 -7.46
N LEU A 519 22.98 -37.82 -8.22
CA LEU A 519 24.40 -37.97 -8.57
C LEU A 519 25.32 -37.84 -7.36
N THR A 520 25.04 -36.91 -6.44
CA THR A 520 25.81 -36.79 -5.19
C THR A 520 25.62 -38.03 -4.31
N LYS A 521 24.43 -38.64 -4.31
CA LYS A 521 24.18 -39.91 -3.63
C LYS A 521 24.97 -41.06 -4.28
N GLN A 522 24.91 -41.20 -5.60
CA GLN A 522 25.69 -42.22 -6.33
C GLN A 522 27.20 -42.03 -6.14
N LEU A 523 27.67 -40.77 -6.08
CA LEU A 523 29.04 -40.43 -5.74
C LEU A 523 29.43 -40.86 -4.34
N SER A 524 28.55 -40.65 -3.35
CA SER A 524 28.83 -41.08 -1.97
C SER A 524 28.97 -42.60 -1.85
N GLU A 525 28.18 -43.35 -2.61
CA GLU A 525 28.24 -44.81 -2.67
C GLU A 525 29.53 -45.29 -3.36
N LEU A 526 29.93 -44.65 -4.47
CA LEU A 526 31.17 -44.96 -5.18
C LEU A 526 32.42 -44.60 -4.35
N LEU A 527 32.40 -43.47 -3.64
CA LEU A 527 33.49 -43.09 -2.72
C LEU A 527 33.63 -44.08 -1.58
N ALA A 528 32.53 -44.51 -0.97
CA ALA A 528 32.57 -45.55 0.07
C ALA A 528 33.13 -46.88 -0.48
N GLY A 529 32.80 -47.23 -1.72
CA GLY A 529 33.37 -48.39 -2.41
C GLY A 529 34.89 -48.27 -2.64
N LEU A 530 35.35 -47.10 -3.10
CA LEU A 530 36.78 -46.84 -3.33
C LEU A 530 37.59 -46.76 -2.02
N GLU A 531 37.05 -46.14 -0.97
CA GLU A 531 37.66 -46.13 0.37
C GLU A 531 37.80 -47.55 0.90
N SER A 532 36.75 -48.36 0.81
CA SER A 532 36.80 -49.77 1.20
C SER A 532 37.84 -50.55 0.38
N ALA A 533 37.98 -50.28 -0.92
CA ALA A 533 38.97 -50.95 -1.76
C ALA A 533 40.41 -50.53 -1.40
N LEU A 534 40.64 -49.26 -1.09
CA LEU A 534 41.93 -48.75 -0.62
C LEU A 534 42.31 -49.34 0.75
N GLU A 535 41.36 -49.48 1.67
CA GLU A 535 41.59 -50.13 2.95
C GLU A 535 41.96 -51.61 2.77
N GLN A 536 41.26 -52.32 1.87
CA GLN A 536 41.59 -53.70 1.53
C GLN A 536 42.98 -53.83 0.90
N HIS A 537 43.38 -52.91 0.01
CA HIS A 537 44.71 -52.89 -0.58
C HIS A 537 45.80 -52.65 0.47
N ARG A 538 45.62 -51.66 1.36
CA ARG A 538 46.55 -51.39 2.46
C ARG A 538 46.63 -52.58 3.43
N ALA A 539 45.52 -53.27 3.67
CA ALA A 539 45.51 -54.48 4.48
C ALA A 539 46.28 -55.62 3.78
N ALA A 540 46.14 -55.76 2.46
CA ALA A 540 46.88 -56.72 1.66
C ALA A 540 48.38 -56.43 1.63
N GLU A 541 48.80 -55.18 1.42
CA GLU A 541 50.21 -54.77 1.46
C GLU A 541 50.84 -55.04 2.83
N ARG A 542 50.11 -54.76 3.93
CA ARG A 542 50.58 -55.09 5.28
C ARG A 542 50.72 -56.60 5.48
N ALA A 543 49.76 -57.38 5.00
CA ALA A 543 49.82 -58.83 5.08
C ALA A 543 50.98 -59.42 4.26
N GLU A 544 51.25 -58.87 3.07
CA GLU A 544 52.41 -59.26 2.26
C GLU A 544 53.74 -58.88 2.92
N ALA A 545 53.84 -57.67 3.48
CA ALA A 545 55.02 -57.25 4.23
C ALA A 545 55.28 -58.15 5.44
N GLU A 546 54.24 -58.50 6.22
CA GLU A 546 54.36 -59.44 7.33
C GLU A 546 54.77 -60.85 6.88
N ARG A 547 54.31 -61.32 5.71
CA ARG A 547 54.71 -62.62 5.16
C ARG A 547 56.18 -62.62 4.75
N VAL A 548 56.64 -61.57 4.07
CA VAL A 548 58.05 -61.41 3.68
C VAL A 548 58.96 -61.33 4.91
N GLU A 549 58.55 -60.62 5.96
CA GLU A 549 59.31 -60.61 7.23
C GLU A 549 59.36 -61.98 7.91
N ARG A 550 58.24 -62.72 7.95
CA ARG A 550 58.22 -64.08 8.49
C ARG A 550 59.11 -65.03 7.71
N GLU A 551 59.06 -65.00 6.38
CA GLU A 551 59.92 -65.82 5.52
C GLU A 551 61.40 -65.49 5.72
N ARG A 552 61.74 -64.21 5.90
CA ARG A 552 63.11 -63.78 6.21
C ARG A 552 63.60 -64.30 7.57
N LEU A 553 62.76 -64.22 8.61
CA LEU A 553 63.08 -64.73 9.95
C LEU A 553 63.21 -66.27 9.95
N GLU A 554 62.37 -66.98 9.21
CA GLU A 554 62.46 -68.44 9.05
C GLU A 554 63.72 -68.86 8.29
N ALA A 555 64.11 -68.12 7.24
CA ALA A 555 65.35 -68.37 6.50
C ALA A 555 66.59 -68.13 7.39
N GLU A 556 66.60 -67.05 8.18
CA GLU A 556 67.68 -66.75 9.11
C GLU A 556 67.80 -67.82 10.22
N ALA A 557 66.67 -68.31 10.74
CA ALA A 557 66.63 -69.39 11.71
C ALA A 557 67.18 -70.72 11.14
N LYS A 558 66.86 -71.05 9.88
CA LYS A 558 67.38 -72.26 9.19
C LYS A 558 68.89 -72.19 8.99
N VAL A 559 69.42 -71.05 8.53
CA VAL A 559 70.87 -70.85 8.34
C VAL A 559 71.61 -70.98 9.68
N LYS A 560 71.05 -70.43 10.76
CA LYS A 560 71.62 -70.55 12.10
C LYS A 560 71.63 -71.99 12.61
N ALA A 561 70.54 -72.73 12.40
CA ALA A 561 70.44 -74.14 12.78
C ALA A 561 71.41 -75.04 11.99
N GLU A 562 71.59 -74.79 10.69
CA GLU A 562 72.57 -75.51 9.86
C GLU A 562 74.01 -75.21 10.27
N ALA A 563 74.33 -73.96 10.65
CA ALA A 563 75.64 -73.58 11.15
C ALA A 563 75.96 -74.26 12.49
N GLU A 564 75.00 -74.31 13.41
CA GLU A 564 75.15 -75.01 14.70
C GLU A 564 75.30 -76.54 14.50
N ALA A 565 74.56 -77.14 13.56
CA ALA A 565 74.70 -78.56 13.22
C ALA A 565 76.07 -78.89 12.62
N ARG A 566 76.60 -78.03 11.73
CA ARG A 566 77.94 -78.19 11.16
C ARG A 566 79.04 -78.02 12.21
N ALA A 567 78.92 -77.02 13.09
CA ALA A 567 79.87 -76.82 14.18
C ALA A 567 79.90 -78.04 15.13
N LYS A 568 78.74 -78.62 15.42
CA LYS A 568 78.64 -79.84 16.25
C LYS A 568 79.25 -81.06 15.56
N ALA A 569 79.00 -81.25 14.26
CA ALA A 569 79.59 -82.32 13.47
C ALA A 569 81.11 -82.19 13.32
N GLU A 570 81.63 -80.96 13.17
CA GLU A 570 83.07 -80.70 13.09
C GLU A 570 83.76 -80.91 14.45
N ALA A 571 83.12 -80.52 15.55
CA ALA A 571 83.60 -80.80 16.90
C ALA A 571 83.64 -82.31 17.19
N GLU A 572 82.63 -83.06 16.76
CA GLU A 572 82.57 -84.52 16.90
C GLU A 572 83.61 -85.23 16.02
N ALA A 573 83.85 -84.72 14.79
CA ALA A 573 84.92 -85.22 13.91
C ALA A 573 86.32 -84.95 14.47
N ARG A 574 86.55 -83.77 15.06
CA ARG A 574 87.82 -83.44 15.74
C ARG A 574 88.02 -84.29 16.98
N ALA A 575 87.00 -84.50 17.80
CA ALA A 575 87.07 -85.38 18.97
C ALA A 575 87.37 -86.85 18.57
N LYS A 576 86.82 -87.31 17.43
CA LYS A 576 87.09 -88.65 16.91
C LYS A 576 88.51 -88.78 16.33
N ALA A 577 89.01 -87.75 15.65
CA ALA A 577 90.40 -87.72 15.16
C ALA A 577 91.44 -87.64 16.29
N GLU A 578 91.15 -86.93 17.39
CA GLU A 578 91.99 -86.90 18.59
C GLU A 578 91.99 -88.23 19.36
N ALA A 579 90.90 -89.00 19.27
CA ALA A 579 90.78 -90.32 19.87
C ALA A 579 91.51 -91.42 19.06
N GLU A 580 91.62 -91.28 17.74
CA GLU A 580 92.39 -92.19 16.87
C GLU A 580 93.91 -91.89 16.86
N ALA A 581 94.33 -90.73 17.37
CA ALA A 581 95.74 -90.33 17.48
C ALA A 581 96.37 -90.67 18.85
N ARG A 582 95.60 -91.25 19.79
CA ARG A 582 96.06 -91.78 21.08
C ARG A 582 96.04 -93.30 21.06
#